data_AF-A5H7F2-F1
#
_entry.id   AF-A5H7F2-F1
#
_cell.length_a   1.000
_cell.length_b   1.000
_cell.length_c   1.000
_cell.angle_alpha   90.00
_cell.angle_beta   90.00
_cell.angle_gamma   90.00
#
_symmetry.space_group_name_H-M   'P 1'
#
loop_
_entity.id
_entity.type
_entity.pdbx_description
1 polymer ?
#
loop_
_entity_poly.entity_id
_entity_poly.type
_entity_poly.pdbx_seq_one_letter_code
_entity_poly.pdbx_strand_id
1 'polypeptide(L)'
;MLALVFGVSVFMLLFLLISFACSSLFNKGPKALNSWSSPYECGFCSSSLSFNCFSFTYFSLLVFFVVFDLEISLLLNLPEQGLLFNNFYYYFSFLLILVFGFLLELVFGYVRWGY
;
A
#
# COMPACT_ATOMS: atom_id res chain seq x y z
N MET A 1 -14.89 12.88 -27.90
CA MET A 1 -16.15 12.94 -27.12
C MET A 1 -16.93 11.62 -27.19
N LEU A 2 -17.21 11.07 -28.37
CA LEU A 2 -18.00 9.83 -28.55
C LEU A 2 -17.34 8.59 -27.91
N ALA A 3 -16.01 8.44 -28.02
CA ALA A 3 -15.27 7.36 -27.35
C ALA A 3 -15.34 7.44 -25.81
N LEU A 4 -15.35 8.65 -25.24
CA LEU A 4 -15.50 8.85 -23.80
C LEU A 4 -16.92 8.48 -23.33
N VAL A 5 -17.95 8.85 -24.10
CA VAL A 5 -19.34 8.48 -23.81
C VAL A 5 -19.52 6.96 -23.87
N PHE A 6 -18.90 6.29 -24.85
CA PHE A 6 -18.93 4.82 -24.94
C PHE A 6 -18.18 4.14 -23.79
N GLY A 7 -17.02 4.68 -23.39
CA GLY A 7 -16.28 4.16 -22.23
C GLY A 7 -17.09 4.25 -20.94
N VAL A 8 -17.75 5.39 -20.70
CA VAL A 8 -18.60 5.60 -19.52
C VAL A 8 -19.83 4.68 -19.54
N SER A 9 -20.48 4.49 -20.70
CA SER A 9 -21.66 3.62 -20.78
C SER A 9 -21.32 2.15 -20.53
N VAL A 10 -20.18 1.67 -21.03
CA VAL A 10 -19.69 0.31 -20.77
C VAL A 10 -19.37 0.11 -19.29
N PHE A 11 -18.70 1.09 -18.65
CA PHE A 11 -18.38 1.01 -17.23
C PHE A 11 -19.63 0.95 -16.34
N MET A 12 -20.64 1.78 -16.65
CA MET A 12 -21.91 1.78 -15.93
C MET A 12 -22.68 0.46 -16.10
N LEU A 13 -22.66 -0.13 -17.30
CA LEU A 13 -23.26 -1.44 -17.54
C LEU A 13 -22.60 -2.54 -16.71
N LEU A 14 -21.26 -2.58 -16.70
CA LEU A 14 -20.51 -3.56 -15.92
C LEU A 14 -20.78 -3.41 -14.42
N PHE A 15 -20.82 -2.18 -13.90
CA PHE A 15 -21.13 -1.91 -12.50
C PHE A 15 -22.53 -2.42 -12.10
N LEU A 16 -23.53 -2.19 -12.94
CA LEU A 16 -24.90 -2.66 -12.70
C LEU A 16 -25.00 -4.20 -12.74
N LEU A 17 -24.30 -4.84 -13.67
CA LEU A 17 -24.28 -6.31 -13.76
C LEU A 17 -23.62 -6.95 -12.54
N ILE A 18 -22.47 -6.41 -12.11
CA ILE A 18 -21.73 -6.93 -10.95
C ILE A 18 -22.54 -6.74 -9.67
N SER A 19 -23.09 -5.54 -9.44
CA SER A 19 -23.91 -5.26 -8.24
C SER A 19 -25.19 -6.11 -8.19
N PHE A 20 -25.80 -6.38 -9.34
CA PHE A 20 -26.95 -7.28 -9.42
C PHE A 20 -26.57 -8.74 -9.14
N ALA A 21 -25.47 -9.24 -9.70
CA ALA A 21 -24.98 -10.59 -9.45
C ALA A 21 -24.59 -10.81 -7.98
N CYS A 22 -23.98 -9.80 -7.34
CA CYS A 22 -23.62 -9.84 -5.92
C CYS A 22 -24.80 -9.54 -4.99
N SER A 23 -25.99 -9.24 -5.52
CA SER A 23 -27.14 -8.91 -4.68
C SER A 23 -27.55 -10.08 -3.80
N SER A 24 -28.05 -9.76 -2.61
CA SER A 24 -28.57 -10.72 -1.63
C SER A 24 -29.77 -11.53 -2.14
N LEU A 25 -30.30 -11.21 -3.33
CA LEU A 25 -31.35 -11.97 -4.01
C LEU A 25 -30.84 -13.34 -4.48
N PHE A 26 -29.62 -13.40 -5.04
CA PHE A 26 -28.99 -14.66 -5.46
C PHE A 26 -28.18 -15.31 -4.34
N ASN A 27 -27.64 -14.51 -3.41
CA ASN A 27 -26.85 -15.00 -2.28
C ASN A 27 -27.69 -15.19 -1.00
N LYS A 28 -28.84 -15.88 -1.10
CA LYS A 28 -29.56 -16.37 0.08
C LYS A 28 -28.90 -17.65 0.59
N GLY A 29 -27.70 -17.50 1.15
CA GLY A 29 -27.10 -18.56 1.95
C GLY A 29 -27.99 -18.91 3.17
N PRO A 30 -27.87 -20.13 3.74
CA PRO A 30 -28.51 -20.43 5.01
C PRO A 30 -28.14 -19.35 6.04
N LYS A 31 -29.09 -18.97 6.91
CA LYS A 31 -28.85 -18.03 8.01
C LYS A 31 -27.47 -18.31 8.59
N ALA A 32 -26.59 -17.29 8.60
CA ALA A 32 -25.20 -17.43 9.00
C ALA A 32 -25.13 -18.23 10.30
N LEU A 33 -24.78 -19.52 10.18
CA LEU A 33 -24.61 -20.38 11.35
C LEU A 33 -23.37 -19.82 12.07
N ASN A 34 -23.43 -19.70 13.39
CA ASN A 34 -22.34 -19.09 14.17
C ASN A 34 -20.94 -19.63 13.84
N SER A 35 -20.83 -20.87 13.34
CA SER A 35 -19.57 -21.49 12.92
C SER A 35 -18.96 -20.90 11.64
N TRP A 36 -19.77 -20.32 10.75
CA TRP A 36 -19.30 -19.63 9.54
C TRP A 36 -19.07 -18.13 9.77
N SER A 37 -19.61 -17.58 10.86
CA SER A 37 -19.49 -16.17 11.23
C SER A 37 -18.60 -15.91 12.45
N SER A 38 -17.97 -16.93 13.02
CA SER A 38 -17.00 -16.81 14.12
C SER A 38 -15.57 -16.63 13.58
N PRO A 39 -14.69 -15.90 14.28
CA PRO A 39 -13.27 -15.82 13.93
C PRO A 39 -12.63 -17.23 13.89
N TYR A 40 -11.70 -17.43 12.96
CA TYR A 40 -10.99 -18.71 12.85
C TYR A 40 -9.98 -18.86 13.98
N GLU A 41 -10.33 -19.67 14.97
CA GLU A 41 -9.44 -20.03 16.09
C GLU A 41 -9.11 -21.53 16.09
N CYS A 42 -8.91 -22.12 14.92
CA CYS A 42 -8.58 -23.55 14.79
C CYS A 42 -9.57 -24.50 15.53
N GLY A 43 -10.84 -24.11 15.66
CA GLY A 43 -11.89 -24.91 16.32
C GLY A 43 -12.06 -24.65 17.83
N PHE A 44 -11.31 -23.73 18.42
CA PHE A 44 -11.49 -23.31 19.82
C PHE A 44 -12.58 -22.24 19.98
N CYS A 45 -13.16 -22.14 21.18
CA CYS A 45 -14.09 -21.06 21.51
C CYS A 45 -13.32 -19.75 21.71
N SER A 46 -13.76 -18.70 20.99
CA SER A 46 -13.21 -17.35 21.08
C SER A 46 -13.31 -16.78 22.48
N SER A 47 -12.23 -16.93 23.24
CA SER A 47 -12.08 -16.47 24.60
C SER A 47 -10.81 -15.63 24.73
N SER A 48 -10.66 -14.64 23.86
CA SER A 48 -9.69 -13.58 24.12
C SER A 48 -10.10 -12.25 23.52
N LEU A 49 -9.88 -11.19 24.30
CA LEU A 49 -9.77 -9.84 23.77
C LEU A 49 -8.57 -9.83 22.83
N SER A 50 -8.80 -9.52 21.56
CA SER A 50 -7.72 -9.29 20.59
C SER A 50 -6.97 -8.02 20.99
N PHE A 51 -5.97 -8.15 21.85
CA PHE A 51 -5.02 -7.07 22.05
C PHE A 51 -4.32 -6.84 20.72
N ASN A 52 -4.58 -5.70 20.09
CA ASN A 52 -3.76 -5.25 18.97
C ASN A 52 -2.38 -4.89 19.54
N CYS A 53 -1.49 -5.88 19.56
CA CYS A 53 -0.07 -5.66 19.79
C CYS A 53 0.50 -4.93 18.57
N PHE A 54 0.28 -3.61 18.53
CA PHE A 54 0.86 -2.76 17.52
C PHE A 54 2.37 -2.68 17.78
N SER A 55 3.17 -3.20 16.85
CA SER A 55 4.62 -3.08 16.95
C SER A 55 5.07 -1.75 16.36
N PHE A 56 5.98 -1.08 17.07
CA PHE A 56 6.62 0.16 16.60
C PHE A 56 7.43 -0.04 15.30
N THR A 57 7.78 -1.28 14.98
CA THR A 57 8.51 -1.64 13.75
C THR A 57 7.69 -1.40 12.48
N TYR A 58 6.37 -1.63 12.51
CA TYR A 58 5.52 -1.33 11.34
C TYR A 58 5.34 0.18 11.17
N PHE A 59 5.30 0.92 12.27
CA PHE A 59 5.23 2.38 12.22
C PHE A 59 6.50 3.00 11.63
N SER A 60 7.68 2.56 12.07
CA SER A 60 8.95 3.06 11.52
C SER A 60 9.10 2.73 10.03
N LEU A 61 8.67 1.54 9.59
CA LEU A 61 8.64 1.17 8.18
C LEU A 61 7.73 2.07 7.34
N LEU A 62 6.56 2.46 7.86
CA LEU A 62 5.64 3.34 7.15
C LEU A 62 6.24 4.75 6.98
N VAL A 63 6.85 5.30 8.04
CA VAL A 63 7.51 6.61 7.95
C VAL A 63 8.66 6.57 6.95
N PHE A 64 9.49 5.53 7.03
CA PHE A 64 10.58 5.30 6.08
C PHE A 64 10.06 5.25 4.63
N PHE A 65 9.01 4.46 4.37
CA PHE A 65 8.41 4.35 3.04
C PHE A 65 7.96 5.71 2.49
N VAL A 66 7.29 6.53 3.31
CA VAL A 66 6.83 7.87 2.89
C VAL A 66 7.99 8.81 2.55
N VAL A 67 9.07 8.78 3.34
CA VAL A 67 10.26 9.60 3.08
C VAL A 67 10.95 9.17 1.78
N PHE A 68 11.19 7.87 1.60
CA PHE A 68 11.83 7.35 0.38
C PHE A 68 10.97 7.59 -0.89
N ASP A 69 9.64 7.55 -0.79
CA ASP A 69 8.76 7.86 -1.93
C ASP A 69 8.84 9.34 -2.35
N LEU A 70 8.95 10.25 -1.37
CA LEU A 70 9.19 11.67 -1.63
C LEU A 70 10.55 11.89 -2.31
N GLU A 71 11.59 11.23 -1.81
CA GLU A 71 12.95 11.34 -2.36
C GLU A 71 13.04 10.82 -3.80
N ILE A 72 12.38 9.69 -4.11
CA ILE A 72 12.29 9.17 -5.48
C ILE A 72 11.50 10.13 -6.39
N SER A 73 10.42 10.70 -5.88
CA SER A 73 9.62 11.69 -6.64
C SER A 73 10.46 12.91 -7.05
N LEU A 74 11.41 13.34 -6.22
CA LEU A 74 12.36 14.42 -6.56
C LEU A 74 13.39 14.00 -7.61
N LEU A 75 13.76 12.72 -7.66
CA LEU A 75 14.68 12.16 -8.65
C LEU A 75 14.03 11.82 -9.99
N LEU A 76 12.69 11.81 -10.09
CA LEU A 76 11.95 11.41 -11.29
C LEU A 76 12.32 12.21 -12.55
N ASN A 77 12.70 13.49 -12.38
CA ASN A 77 13.07 14.37 -13.49
C ASN A 77 14.53 14.19 -13.96
N LEU A 78 15.35 13.42 -13.24
CA LEU A 78 16.75 13.16 -13.61
C LEU A 78 16.92 12.50 -14.98
N PRO A 79 16.22 11.40 -15.34
CA PRO A 79 16.40 10.75 -16.65
C PRO A 79 15.99 11.63 -17.84
N GLU A 80 15.04 12.54 -17.64
CA GLU A 80 14.59 13.49 -18.67
C GLU A 80 15.65 14.59 -18.94
N GLN A 81 16.49 14.89 -17.94
CA GLN A 81 17.57 15.86 -18.06
C GLN A 81 18.87 15.13 -18.43
N GLY A 82 19.32 15.27 -19.68
CA GLY A 82 20.54 14.61 -20.15
C GLY A 82 21.80 14.92 -19.33
N LEU A 83 22.82 14.05 -19.42
CA LEU A 83 24.07 14.07 -18.64
C LEU A 83 24.89 15.38 -18.70
N LEU A 84 24.66 16.23 -19.71
CA LEU A 84 25.43 17.45 -19.95
C LEU A 84 24.84 18.69 -19.25
N PHE A 85 23.79 18.54 -18.44
CA PHE A 85 23.23 19.66 -17.68
C PHE A 85 24.07 19.98 -16.44
N ASN A 86 24.28 21.28 -16.18
CA ASN A 86 24.93 21.77 -14.96
C ASN A 86 24.22 21.29 -13.67
N ASN A 87 22.94 20.95 -13.74
CA ASN A 87 22.17 20.45 -12.60
C ASN A 87 22.58 19.05 -12.13
N PHE A 88 23.32 18.29 -12.94
CA PHE A 88 23.77 16.95 -12.59
C PHE A 88 24.54 16.92 -11.26
N TYR A 89 25.34 17.96 -10.98
CA TYR A 89 26.08 18.07 -9.72
C TYR A 89 25.16 18.12 -8.49
N TYR A 90 24.03 18.83 -8.58
CA TYR A 90 23.06 18.92 -7.48
C TYR A 90 22.32 17.59 -7.27
N TYR A 91 21.96 16.88 -8.34
CA TYR A 91 21.35 15.55 -8.22
C TYR A 91 22.34 14.52 -7.65
N PHE A 92 23.60 14.59 -8.05
CA PHE A 92 24.64 13.71 -7.53
C PHE A 92 24.93 13.97 -6.05
N SER A 93 25.01 15.25 -5.63
CA SER A 93 25.18 15.59 -4.22
C SER A 93 23.95 15.17 -3.38
N PHE A 94 22.75 15.32 -3.92
CA PHE A 94 21.52 14.82 -3.29
C PHE A 94 21.54 13.30 -3.12
N LEU A 95 21.95 12.53 -4.14
CA LEU A 95 22.11 11.08 -4.05
C LEU A 95 23.13 10.66 -2.97
N LEU A 96 24.24 11.38 -2.84
CA LEU A 96 25.22 11.10 -1.77
C LEU A 96 24.63 11.31 -0.38
N ILE A 97 23.84 12.36 -0.19
CA ILE A 97 23.15 12.64 1.08
C ILE A 97 22.14 11.51 1.39
N LEU A 98 21.38 11.05 0.39
CA LEU A 98 20.45 9.94 0.52
C LEU A 98 21.14 8.65 0.98
N VAL A 99 22.23 8.28 0.31
CA VAL A 99 23.00 7.07 0.67
C VAL A 99 23.53 7.18 2.10
N PHE A 100 24.04 8.35 2.49
CA PHE A 100 24.55 8.54 3.85
C PHE A 100 23.44 8.51 4.92
N GLY A 101 22.30 9.15 4.66
CA GLY A 101 21.12 9.11 5.53
C GLY A 101 20.63 7.69 5.75
N PHE A 102 20.49 6.92 4.67
CA PHE A 102 20.08 5.52 4.75
C PHE A 102 21.07 4.65 5.53
N LEU A 103 22.38 4.84 5.33
CA LEU A 103 23.40 4.11 6.09
C LEU A 103 23.33 4.39 7.59
N LEU A 104 23.09 5.65 7.99
CA LEU A 104 22.90 6.00 9.39
C LEU A 104 21.68 5.29 9.99
N GLU A 105 20.55 5.28 9.29
CA GLU A 105 19.33 4.61 9.74
C GLU A 105 19.51 3.09 9.89
N LEU A 106 20.26 2.46 8.97
CA LEU A 106 20.62 1.05 9.07
C LEU A 106 21.47 0.77 10.31
N VAL A 107 22.48 1.60 10.59
CA VAL A 107 23.35 1.45 11.76
C VAL A 107 22.59 1.66 13.07
N PHE A 108 21.64 2.61 13.12
CA PHE A 108 20.76 2.80 14.27
C PHE A 108 19.75 1.66 14.46
N GLY A 109 19.56 0.81 13.45
CA GLY A 109 18.75 -0.41 13.57
C GLY A 109 17.24 -0.17 13.46
N TYR A 110 16.80 0.98 12.93
CA TYR A 110 15.38 1.25 12.67
C TYR A 110 14.76 0.28 11.64
N VAL A 111 15.61 -0.34 10.82
CA VAL A 111 15.24 -1.30 9.76
C VAL A 111 15.45 -2.75 10.20
N ARG A 112 15.93 -3.02 11.42
CA ARG A 112 16.11 -4.40 11.90
C ARG A 112 14.76 -5.04 12.16
N TRP A 113 14.47 -6.08 11.39
CA TRP A 113 13.45 -7.06 11.72
C TRP A 113 14.04 -8.07 12.71
N GLY A 114 13.79 -7.84 13.99
CA GLY A 114 13.99 -8.83 15.05
C GLY A 114 12.63 -9.22 15.59
N TYR A 115 12.43 -10.52 15.83
CA TYR A 115 11.35 -11.03 16.66
C TYR A 115 11.49 -10.48 18.09
#